data_AF-A0A371CRS1-F1
#
_entry.id   AF-A0A371CRS1-F1
#
_cell.length_a   1.000
_cell.length_b   1.000
_cell.length_c   1.000
_cell.angle_alpha   90.00
_cell.angle_beta   90.00
_cell.angle_gamma   90.00
#
_symmetry.space_group_name_H-M   'P 1'
#
loop_
_entity.id
_entity.type
_entity.pdbx_description
1 polymer ?
#
loop_
_entity_poly.entity_id
_entity_poly.type
_entity_poly.pdbx_seq_one_letter_code
_entity_poly.pdbx_strand_id
1 'polypeptide(L)'
;MASSPPAAQFESFFPAESDVRHDIALLSYLLANVKSTQDVGDDARESKKAKSDPLRTWNHLAFILTPGEGSDPLGNRVVAVTGQVENGALTAAVVTRDVLSPPAQTSQFAIAQVVSHGKAGRDLLLHYDSTSIDVPFSQHVSDVFSILKYLFSPNRGVSGASPGTARIYRTTAFTLFISRRCYRTLRARVLQGTRLWRRHPLELIHDWYTAEPRELAAKQFALNSSLRPLLAVHAIHPDTPSESKEGSPLAYTISTDSAGKWVRMLRKFLMGMLDAYRAEAAWTTDSAQDLYEMLLILHNALAVGIVHHLIAGTPDLAEHLDSKRFARPRDAGHHLLEDAIVNPNPDSSPDTSATTASAAGEDEGGEDRPDDPTMSVTCYLQTLCIAYEAADFYTSYGQRMASQRMQLQAYTISCKPAIPDVTAATVREFASRFVDRFSFADTTVDAAFETLALSLEKKPFGAAEHPEAILMALACSSLSGTVAVEGLDSEDAAIQFMFRTTRVPVGVSERCCFCCHKLAELLKQRAGVDFVLPGQGTHSTIVPWIPPPGLPPDVLVELRVILLWVLHSTIETVLDDIHSAQTSSADPMSPAEAHPLHKSADFRARRFTLTPDNSPVIPPSDPNPDGGSTDDFSL
;
A
#
# COMPACT_ATOMS: atom_id res chain seq x y z
N MET A 1 -9.07 -27.57 21.36
CA MET A 1 -9.80 -26.55 20.58
C MET A 1 -11.27 -26.66 20.93
N ALA A 2 -11.82 -25.65 21.58
CA ALA A 2 -13.26 -25.53 21.73
C ALA A 2 -13.89 -25.40 20.32
N SER A 3 -15.10 -25.89 20.12
CA SER A 3 -15.83 -25.66 18.88
C SER A 3 -16.16 -24.17 18.77
N SER A 4 -15.84 -23.52 17.66
CA SER A 4 -16.21 -22.13 17.42
C SER A 4 -17.72 -21.92 17.63
N PRO A 5 -18.15 -20.80 18.23
CA PRO A 5 -19.56 -20.56 18.48
C PRO A 5 -20.37 -20.58 17.16
N PRO A 6 -21.61 -21.08 17.16
CA PRO A 6 -22.44 -21.08 15.95
C PRO A 6 -22.77 -19.65 15.53
N ALA A 7 -22.84 -19.40 14.21
CA ALA A 7 -23.09 -18.08 13.61
C ALA A 7 -24.28 -17.32 14.23
N ALA A 8 -25.37 -18.04 14.56
CA ALA A 8 -26.56 -17.47 15.21
C ALA A 8 -26.26 -16.77 16.55
N GLN A 9 -25.22 -17.17 17.27
CA GLN A 9 -24.83 -16.49 18.51
C GLN A 9 -24.28 -15.09 18.24
N PHE A 10 -23.49 -14.92 17.18
CA PHE A 10 -22.96 -13.62 16.77
C PHE A 10 -24.07 -12.69 16.24
N GLU A 11 -25.01 -13.22 15.46
CA GLU A 11 -26.16 -12.46 14.99
C GLU A 11 -27.05 -11.95 16.14
N SER A 12 -27.26 -12.78 17.16
CA SER A 12 -28.08 -12.43 18.33
C SER A 12 -27.38 -11.54 19.37
N PHE A 13 -26.09 -11.24 19.20
CA PHE A 13 -25.32 -10.47 20.19
C PHE A 13 -25.81 -9.03 20.31
N PHE A 14 -26.17 -8.41 19.19
CA PHE A 14 -26.61 -7.02 19.16
C PHE A 14 -28.13 -6.91 19.33
N PRO A 15 -28.62 -6.01 20.20
CA PRO A 15 -30.06 -5.71 20.29
C PRO A 15 -30.63 -5.26 18.94
N ALA A 16 -31.91 -5.54 18.67
CA ALA A 16 -32.55 -5.12 17.42
C ALA A 16 -32.55 -3.59 17.22
N GLU A 17 -32.49 -2.82 18.31
CA GLU A 17 -32.50 -1.35 18.34
C GLU A 17 -31.11 -0.72 18.29
N SER A 18 -30.02 -1.52 18.28
CA SER A 18 -28.65 -0.99 18.27
C SER A 18 -28.34 -0.23 16.98
N ASP A 19 -27.64 0.90 17.09
CA ASP A 19 -27.08 1.58 15.92
C ASP A 19 -25.89 0.77 15.35
N VAL A 20 -26.14 0.09 14.24
CA VAL A 20 -25.16 -0.75 13.53
C VAL A 20 -23.88 0.04 13.19
N ARG A 21 -23.98 1.33 12.90
CA ARG A 21 -22.80 2.15 12.54
C ARG A 21 -21.93 2.43 13.75
N HIS A 22 -22.56 2.71 14.88
CA HIS A 22 -21.88 2.86 16.16
C HIS A 22 -21.16 1.57 16.56
N ASP A 23 -21.82 0.42 16.41
CA ASP A 23 -21.23 -0.89 16.72
C ASP A 23 -20.00 -1.20 15.84
N ILE A 24 -20.08 -0.94 14.53
CA ILE A 24 -18.94 -1.15 13.63
C ILE A 24 -17.77 -0.24 14.00
N ALA A 25 -18.04 1.02 14.32
CA ALA A 25 -17.02 1.97 14.71
C ALA A 25 -16.32 1.52 16.00
N LEU A 26 -17.09 1.08 17.00
CA LEU A 26 -16.57 0.49 18.24
C LEU A 26 -15.72 -0.76 17.95
N LEU A 27 -16.24 -1.74 17.20
CA LEU A 27 -15.52 -2.97 16.90
C LEU A 27 -14.21 -2.72 16.14
N SER A 28 -14.23 -1.83 15.14
CA SER A 28 -13.02 -1.48 14.38
C SER A 28 -11.96 -0.77 15.23
N TYR A 29 -12.39 -0.05 16.27
CA TYR A 29 -11.50 0.55 17.26
C TYR A 29 -10.88 -0.50 18.19
N LEU A 30 -11.69 -1.42 18.71
CA LEU A 30 -11.21 -2.54 19.53
C LEU A 30 -10.23 -3.43 18.76
N LEU A 31 -10.44 -3.56 17.45
CA LEU A 31 -9.61 -4.33 16.53
C LEU A 31 -8.50 -3.51 15.88
N ALA A 32 -8.23 -2.28 16.34
CA ALA A 32 -7.22 -1.45 15.71
C ALA A 32 -5.85 -2.16 15.65
N ASN A 33 -5.27 -2.18 14.46
CA ASN A 33 -4.03 -2.87 14.10
C ASN A 33 -4.09 -4.41 14.05
N VAL A 34 -5.21 -5.06 14.39
CA VAL A 34 -5.36 -6.52 14.24
C VAL A 34 -5.33 -6.90 12.77
N LYS A 35 -4.55 -7.92 12.41
CA LYS A 35 -4.54 -8.49 11.05
C LYS A 35 -5.48 -9.69 10.99
N SER A 36 -6.50 -9.62 10.15
CA SER A 36 -7.40 -10.75 9.91
C SER A 36 -6.84 -11.63 8.81
N THR A 37 -6.54 -12.89 9.14
CA THR A 37 -5.99 -13.90 8.22
C THR A 37 -7.07 -14.72 7.51
N GLN A 38 -8.33 -14.53 7.89
CA GLN A 38 -9.39 -15.51 7.70
C GLN A 38 -10.05 -15.54 6.31
N ASP A 39 -9.75 -14.60 5.41
CA ASP A 39 -10.60 -14.36 4.22
C ASP A 39 -9.88 -14.17 2.88
N VAL A 40 -8.58 -14.43 2.78
CA VAL A 40 -7.90 -14.41 1.46
C VAL A 40 -8.22 -15.70 0.70
N GLY A 41 -9.47 -15.83 0.24
CA GLY A 41 -9.92 -17.00 -0.52
C GLY A 41 -9.07 -17.26 -1.78
N ASP A 42 -8.89 -18.55 -2.11
CA ASP A 42 -8.12 -19.04 -3.26
C ASP A 42 -8.58 -18.46 -4.62
N ASP A 43 -9.80 -17.88 -4.69
CA ASP A 43 -10.38 -17.22 -5.87
C ASP A 43 -9.56 -16.03 -6.40
N ALA A 44 -8.67 -15.45 -5.58
CA ALA A 44 -7.73 -14.42 -6.03
C ALA A 44 -6.77 -14.92 -7.13
N ARG A 45 -6.57 -16.24 -7.26
CA ARG A 45 -5.60 -16.84 -8.19
C ARG A 45 -6.03 -16.76 -9.67
N GLU A 46 -7.32 -16.77 -9.98
CA GLU A 46 -7.80 -16.84 -11.38
C GLU A 46 -7.75 -15.49 -12.13
N SER A 47 -7.64 -14.36 -11.44
CA SER A 47 -7.67 -13.03 -12.08
C SER A 47 -6.35 -12.57 -12.73
N LYS A 48 -5.26 -13.34 -12.61
CA LYS A 48 -3.90 -12.93 -13.04
C LYS A 48 -3.74 -12.67 -14.55
N LYS A 49 -4.68 -13.08 -15.40
CA LYS A 49 -4.58 -12.97 -16.87
C LYS A 49 -5.27 -11.76 -17.48
N ALA A 50 -6.21 -11.12 -16.77
CA ALA A 50 -6.85 -9.90 -17.23
C ALA A 50 -6.14 -8.69 -16.59
N LYS A 51 -5.08 -8.21 -17.24
CA LYS A 51 -4.43 -6.94 -16.89
C LYS A 51 -5.49 -5.83 -16.94
N SER A 52 -6.12 -5.50 -15.81
CA SER A 52 -7.05 -4.38 -15.73
C SER A 52 -6.26 -3.08 -15.72
N ASP A 53 -5.88 -2.63 -16.93
CA ASP A 53 -5.33 -1.30 -17.23
C ASP A 53 -6.07 -0.13 -16.50
N PRO A 54 -7.40 -0.20 -16.26
CA PRO A 54 -8.10 0.87 -15.55
C PRO A 54 -7.60 1.12 -14.13
N LEU A 55 -7.35 0.06 -13.34
CA LEU A 55 -6.98 0.23 -11.92
C LEU A 55 -5.62 0.91 -11.76
N ARG A 56 -4.66 0.58 -12.63
CA ARG A 56 -3.33 1.20 -12.61
C ARG A 56 -3.40 2.70 -12.87
N THR A 57 -4.30 3.14 -13.73
CA THR A 57 -4.57 4.57 -13.98
C THR A 57 -4.93 5.26 -12.68
N TRP A 58 -5.93 4.73 -11.96
CA TRP A 58 -6.45 5.38 -10.76
C TRP A 58 -5.50 5.29 -9.56
N ASN A 59 -4.71 4.23 -9.43
CA ASN A 59 -3.66 4.13 -8.40
C ASN A 59 -2.59 5.20 -8.58
N HIS A 60 -2.12 5.39 -9.82
CA HIS A 60 -1.15 6.43 -10.14
C HIS A 60 -1.72 7.81 -9.86
N LEU A 61 -2.99 8.06 -10.19
CA LEU A 61 -3.65 9.32 -9.86
C LEU A 61 -3.75 9.54 -8.36
N ALA A 62 -4.20 8.53 -7.61
CA ALA A 62 -4.30 8.59 -6.17
C ALA A 62 -2.95 8.90 -5.52
N PHE A 63 -1.87 8.25 -5.96
CA PHE A 63 -0.53 8.58 -5.51
C PHE A 63 -0.15 10.04 -5.79
N ILE A 64 -0.34 10.52 -7.02
CA ILE A 64 -0.01 11.91 -7.41
C ILE A 64 -0.79 12.92 -6.56
N LEU A 65 -2.02 12.57 -6.16
CA LEU A 65 -2.89 13.42 -5.36
C LEU A 65 -2.62 13.34 -3.85
N THR A 66 -1.69 12.50 -3.38
CA THR A 66 -1.32 12.35 -1.97
C THR A 66 0.03 13.04 -1.66
N PRO A 67 0.06 14.38 -1.48
CA PRO A 67 1.31 15.14 -1.29
C PRO A 67 2.00 14.83 0.06
N GLY A 68 1.25 14.29 1.02
CA GLY A 68 1.63 14.18 2.43
C GLY A 68 1.49 15.52 3.15
N GLU A 69 1.12 15.51 4.43
CA GLU A 69 0.89 16.73 5.21
C GLU A 69 2.02 16.95 6.23
N GLY A 70 2.33 18.21 6.57
CA GLY A 70 3.32 18.52 7.61
C GLY A 70 2.87 18.10 9.01
N SER A 71 1.56 18.20 9.27
CA SER A 71 0.89 17.75 10.51
C SER A 71 0.82 16.22 10.62
N ASP A 72 0.82 15.54 9.48
CA ASP A 72 0.76 14.10 9.34
C ASP A 72 2.02 13.59 8.60
N PRO A 73 3.19 13.62 9.27
CA PRO A 73 4.46 13.23 8.66
C PRO A 73 4.51 11.75 8.26
N LEU A 74 3.49 10.98 8.65
CA LEU A 74 3.34 9.57 8.34
C LEU A 74 2.50 9.33 7.08
N GLY A 75 1.82 10.35 6.55
CA GLY A 75 1.04 10.23 5.31
C GLY A 75 -0.26 9.44 5.45
N ASN A 76 -0.86 9.39 6.65
CA ASN A 76 -2.17 8.79 6.90
C ASN A 76 -3.32 9.44 6.10
N ARG A 77 -3.09 10.63 5.53
CA ARG A 77 -4.02 11.27 4.60
C ARG A 77 -4.05 10.54 3.26
N VAL A 78 -4.88 9.50 3.20
CA VAL A 78 -5.16 8.75 1.99
C VAL A 78 -6.08 9.55 1.07
N VAL A 79 -5.84 9.44 -0.23
CA VAL A 79 -6.74 9.89 -1.29
C VAL A 79 -7.21 8.66 -2.06
N ALA A 80 -8.53 8.54 -2.24
CA ALA A 80 -9.11 7.56 -3.13
C ALA A 80 -9.62 8.25 -4.39
N VAL A 81 -9.42 7.57 -5.52
CA VAL A 81 -9.82 8.05 -6.83
C VAL A 81 -10.58 6.94 -7.54
N THR A 82 -11.75 7.25 -8.08
CA THR A 82 -12.45 6.40 -9.03
C THR A 82 -12.70 7.16 -10.31
N GLY A 83 -13.02 6.46 -11.38
CA GLY A 83 -13.21 7.10 -12.66
C GLY A 83 -13.60 6.17 -13.78
N GLN A 84 -13.98 6.79 -14.89
CA GLN A 84 -14.22 6.13 -16.15
C GLN A 84 -13.43 6.80 -17.27
N VAL A 85 -13.07 5.98 -18.26
CA VAL A 85 -12.53 6.43 -19.54
C VAL A 85 -13.48 5.93 -20.61
N GLU A 86 -14.32 6.82 -21.14
CA GLU A 86 -15.29 6.47 -22.18
C GLU A 86 -15.43 7.58 -23.22
N ASN A 87 -15.60 7.21 -24.49
CA ASN A 87 -15.97 8.12 -25.58
C ASN A 87 -15.11 9.38 -25.70
N GLY A 88 -13.80 9.27 -25.41
CA GLY A 88 -12.90 10.42 -25.41
C GLY A 88 -13.15 11.37 -24.25
N ALA A 89 -13.66 10.89 -23.12
CA ALA A 89 -13.71 11.61 -21.86
C ALA A 89 -13.05 10.77 -20.76
N LEU A 90 -12.27 11.44 -19.90
CA LEU A 90 -11.79 10.92 -18.63
C LEU A 90 -12.52 11.69 -17.54
N THR A 91 -13.34 10.99 -16.76
CA THR A 91 -14.07 11.54 -15.62
C THR A 91 -13.56 10.89 -14.36
N ALA A 92 -13.18 11.71 -13.37
CA ALA A 92 -12.64 11.25 -12.10
C ALA A 92 -13.42 11.80 -10.90
N ALA A 93 -13.59 10.98 -9.88
CA ALA A 93 -14.06 11.35 -8.55
C ALA A 93 -12.92 11.17 -7.55
N VAL A 94 -12.62 12.21 -6.79
CA VAL A 94 -11.52 12.27 -5.82
C VAL A 94 -12.08 12.48 -4.43
N VAL A 95 -11.78 11.58 -3.51
CA VAL A 95 -12.13 11.72 -2.08
C VAL A 95 -10.84 11.80 -1.27
N THR A 96 -10.82 12.71 -0.30
CA THR A 96 -9.74 12.80 0.70
C THR A 96 -10.30 12.66 2.10
N ARG A 97 -9.49 12.07 2.99
CA ARG A 97 -9.71 12.14 4.44
C ARG A 97 -9.42 13.61 4.83
N ASP A 98 -10.38 14.28 5.47
CA ASP A 98 -10.34 15.68 5.91
C ASP A 98 -10.65 16.76 4.85
N VAL A 99 -11.85 17.32 4.97
CA VAL A 99 -12.06 18.75 4.75
C VAL A 99 -12.26 19.36 6.12
N LEU A 100 -11.20 19.98 6.66
CA LEU A 100 -11.28 20.83 7.84
C LEU A 100 -12.38 21.87 7.58
N SER A 101 -13.49 21.72 8.31
CA SER A 101 -14.65 22.59 8.26
C SER A 101 -15.35 22.63 6.90
N PRO A 102 -16.22 21.66 6.56
CA PRO A 102 -17.16 21.89 5.48
C PRO A 102 -17.95 23.18 5.79
N PRO A 103 -18.20 24.05 4.80
CA PRO A 103 -19.13 25.15 4.98
C PRO A 103 -20.46 24.58 5.49
N ALA A 104 -21.25 25.35 6.24
CA ALA A 104 -22.51 24.89 6.82
C ALA A 104 -23.43 24.26 5.75
N GLN A 105 -23.31 22.95 5.57
CA GLN A 105 -23.97 22.18 4.53
C GLN A 105 -24.97 21.24 5.20
N THR A 106 -26.14 21.19 4.58
CA THR A 106 -27.28 20.33 4.95
C THR A 106 -27.16 18.96 4.30
N SER A 107 -26.49 18.84 3.15
CA SER A 107 -26.24 17.56 2.50
C SER A 107 -25.10 16.78 3.13
N GLN A 108 -25.21 15.47 2.98
CA GLN A 108 -24.28 14.50 3.52
C GLN A 108 -22.98 14.40 2.70
N PHE A 109 -23.11 14.50 1.37
CA PHE A 109 -22.00 14.63 0.44
C PHE A 109 -22.00 16.03 -0.15
N ALA A 110 -20.82 16.61 -0.28
CA ALA A 110 -20.58 17.80 -1.06
C ALA A 110 -19.63 17.48 -2.20
N ILE A 111 -20.06 17.89 -3.39
CA ILE A 111 -19.39 17.60 -4.64
C ILE A 111 -19.01 18.95 -5.25
N ALA A 112 -17.74 19.10 -5.63
CA ALA A 112 -17.26 20.28 -6.31
C ALA A 112 -16.48 19.89 -7.57
N GLN A 113 -16.81 20.50 -8.70
CA GLN A 113 -16.05 20.31 -9.93
C GLN A 113 -14.66 20.94 -9.80
N VAL A 114 -13.64 20.21 -10.24
CA VAL A 114 -12.25 20.68 -10.26
C VAL A 114 -12.04 21.59 -11.48
N VAL A 115 -11.75 22.86 -11.21
CA VAL A 115 -11.37 23.81 -12.25
C VAL A 115 -9.98 23.47 -12.78
N SER A 116 -9.85 23.19 -14.07
CA SER A 116 -8.57 22.83 -14.70
C SER A 116 -8.30 23.60 -16.00
N HIS A 117 -7.07 24.09 -16.16
CA HIS A 117 -6.64 24.89 -17.32
C HIS A 117 -5.35 24.35 -17.93
N GLY A 118 -5.40 23.91 -19.18
CA GLY A 118 -4.22 23.34 -19.85
C GLY A 118 -3.03 24.31 -19.99
N LYS A 119 -3.26 25.62 -20.08
CA LYS A 119 -2.17 26.61 -20.06
C LYS A 119 -1.46 26.62 -18.70
N ALA A 120 -2.21 26.64 -17.60
CA ALA A 120 -1.66 26.57 -16.26
C ALA A 120 -0.87 25.27 -16.05
N GLY A 121 -1.39 24.13 -16.54
CA GLY A 121 -0.68 22.85 -16.51
C GLY A 121 0.67 22.86 -17.24
N ARG A 122 0.73 23.52 -18.40
CA ARG A 122 1.99 23.74 -19.12
C ARG A 122 2.95 24.59 -18.30
N ASP A 123 2.48 25.71 -17.76
CA ASP A 123 3.31 26.65 -17.01
C ASP A 123 3.87 25.99 -15.73
N LEU A 124 3.07 25.16 -15.05
CA LEU A 124 3.49 24.34 -13.92
C LEU A 124 4.63 23.35 -14.28
N LEU A 125 4.57 22.72 -15.45
CA LEU A 125 5.64 21.83 -15.92
C LEU A 125 6.89 22.59 -16.39
N LEU A 126 6.74 23.79 -16.95
CA LEU A 126 7.88 24.62 -17.38
C LEU A 126 8.65 25.22 -16.19
N HIS A 127 7.95 25.45 -15.08
CA HIS A 127 8.46 26.17 -13.91
C HIS A 127 8.28 25.36 -12.62
N TYR A 128 8.44 24.03 -12.70
CA TYR A 128 8.20 23.12 -11.56
C TYR A 128 9.06 23.46 -10.34
N ASP A 129 10.26 23.98 -10.55
CA ASP A 129 11.23 24.42 -9.55
C ASP A 129 10.75 25.63 -8.73
N SER A 130 9.95 26.50 -9.35
CA SER A 130 9.35 27.68 -8.71
C SER A 130 8.01 27.42 -8.02
N THR A 131 7.43 26.22 -8.20
CA THR A 131 6.13 25.91 -7.58
C THR A 131 6.26 25.82 -6.07
N SER A 132 5.24 26.31 -5.35
CA SER A 132 5.15 26.12 -3.90
C SER A 132 5.05 24.63 -3.60
N ILE A 133 5.84 24.15 -2.65
CA ILE A 133 5.78 22.77 -2.17
C ILE A 133 4.44 22.56 -1.45
N ASP A 134 4.13 23.47 -0.53
CA ASP A 134 2.92 23.45 0.27
C ASP A 134 1.85 24.32 -0.35
N VAL A 135 0.75 23.69 -0.79
CA VAL A 135 -0.47 24.38 -1.21
C VAL A 135 -1.68 23.69 -0.59
N PRO A 136 -2.82 24.39 -0.48
CA PRO A 136 -4.08 23.75 -0.09
C PRO A 136 -4.42 22.56 -1.00
N PHE A 137 -5.02 21.50 -0.45
CA PHE A 137 -5.35 20.29 -1.20
C PHE A 137 -6.16 20.56 -2.48
N SER A 138 -7.15 21.46 -2.42
CA SER A 138 -7.95 21.86 -3.59
C SER A 138 -7.11 22.48 -4.72
N GLN A 139 -6.08 23.26 -4.37
CA GLN A 139 -5.12 23.80 -5.34
C GLN A 139 -4.24 22.69 -5.92
N HIS A 140 -3.76 21.75 -5.09
CA HIS A 140 -2.96 20.61 -5.57
C HIS A 140 -3.75 19.75 -6.58
N VAL A 141 -5.01 19.44 -6.27
CA VAL A 141 -5.90 18.71 -7.19
C VAL A 141 -6.07 19.49 -8.50
N SER A 142 -6.36 20.80 -8.44
CA SER A 142 -6.48 21.67 -9.61
C SER A 142 -5.21 21.71 -10.47
N ASP A 143 -4.03 21.80 -9.85
CA ASP A 143 -2.73 21.80 -10.51
C ASP A 143 -2.49 20.49 -11.26
N VAL A 144 -2.73 19.34 -10.60
CA VAL A 144 -2.58 18.01 -11.19
C VAL A 144 -3.51 17.83 -12.39
N PHE A 145 -4.81 18.15 -12.26
CA PHE A 145 -5.73 18.03 -13.39
C PHE A 145 -5.45 19.04 -14.51
N SER A 146 -4.89 20.22 -14.20
CA SER A 146 -4.41 21.17 -15.20
C SER A 146 -3.23 20.60 -16.01
N ILE A 147 -2.28 19.93 -15.34
CA ILE A 147 -1.16 19.21 -15.99
C ILE A 147 -1.69 18.09 -16.87
N LEU A 148 -2.58 17.23 -16.36
CA LEU A 148 -3.18 16.14 -17.16
C LEU A 148 -3.90 16.69 -18.38
N LYS A 149 -4.68 17.78 -18.25
CA LYS A 149 -5.34 18.46 -19.37
C LYS A 149 -4.35 18.95 -20.43
N TYR A 150 -3.19 19.46 -20.00
CA TYR A 150 -2.10 19.82 -20.92
C TYR A 150 -1.50 18.61 -21.63
N LEU A 151 -1.19 17.54 -20.89
CA LEU A 151 -0.62 16.30 -21.44
C LEU A 151 -1.56 15.62 -22.45
N PHE A 152 -2.88 15.76 -22.25
CA PHE A 152 -3.92 15.18 -23.11
C PHE A 152 -4.32 16.08 -24.28
N SER A 153 -3.90 17.35 -24.27
CA SER A 153 -4.19 18.27 -25.36
C SER A 153 -3.43 17.87 -26.62
N PRO A 154 -4.07 17.92 -27.81
CA PRO A 154 -3.38 17.66 -29.07
C PRO A 154 -2.15 18.57 -29.19
N ASN A 155 -0.98 18.00 -29.47
CA ASN A 155 0.27 18.74 -29.57
C ASN A 155 0.20 19.79 -30.69
N ARG A 156 -0.17 21.02 -30.33
CA ARG A 156 -0.03 22.19 -31.21
C ARG A 156 1.40 22.70 -31.11
N GLY A 157 2.30 22.04 -31.84
CA GLY A 157 3.53 22.66 -32.34
C GLY A 157 4.53 23.19 -31.31
N VAL A 158 5.29 22.29 -30.67
CA VAL A 158 6.70 22.64 -30.42
C VAL A 158 7.43 22.35 -31.73
N SER A 159 7.42 23.32 -32.65
CA SER A 159 8.06 23.22 -33.96
C SER A 159 9.54 22.87 -33.80
N GLY A 160 9.92 21.60 -34.02
CA GLY A 160 11.32 21.18 -34.13
C GLY A 160 11.74 19.98 -33.26
N ALA A 161 11.01 19.64 -32.20
CA ALA A 161 11.38 18.48 -31.37
C ALA A 161 10.76 17.18 -31.90
N SER A 162 11.53 16.09 -31.90
CA SER A 162 10.98 14.77 -32.20
C SER A 162 9.91 14.39 -31.16
N PRO A 163 8.88 13.60 -31.51
CA PRO A 163 7.87 13.13 -30.56
C PRO A 163 8.46 12.44 -29.32
N GLY A 164 9.57 11.71 -29.51
CA GLY A 164 10.30 11.05 -28.43
C GLY A 164 10.96 12.05 -27.46
N THR A 165 11.64 13.07 -27.99
CA THR A 165 12.26 14.13 -27.17
C THR A 165 11.20 14.89 -26.35
N ALA A 166 10.06 15.21 -26.98
CA ALA A 166 8.96 15.88 -26.28
C ALA A 166 8.34 15.00 -25.17
N ARG A 167 8.26 13.68 -25.39
CA ARG A 167 7.82 12.72 -24.35
C ARG A 167 8.75 12.74 -23.15
N ILE A 168 10.06 12.61 -23.41
CA ILE A 168 11.09 12.55 -22.35
C ILE A 168 11.01 13.82 -21.52
N TYR A 169 11.02 15.00 -22.16
CA TYR A 169 10.91 16.28 -21.45
C TYR A 169 9.67 16.38 -20.55
N ARG A 170 8.49 15.98 -21.05
CA ARG A 170 7.25 16.01 -20.26
C ARG A 170 7.28 15.04 -19.10
N THR A 171 7.80 13.84 -19.34
CA THR A 171 7.94 12.80 -18.31
C THR A 171 8.87 13.29 -17.21
N THR A 172 10.02 13.88 -17.58
CA THR A 172 10.96 14.49 -16.63
C THR A 172 10.30 15.60 -15.82
N ALA A 173 9.71 16.60 -16.49
CA ALA A 173 9.08 17.72 -15.80
C ALA A 173 7.95 17.27 -14.87
N PHE A 174 7.13 16.31 -15.28
CA PHE A 174 6.04 15.82 -14.46
C PHE A 174 6.53 14.94 -13.30
N THR A 175 7.55 14.11 -13.51
CA THR A 175 8.22 13.35 -12.44
C THR A 175 8.73 14.28 -11.36
N LEU A 176 9.34 15.40 -11.74
CA LEU A 176 9.89 16.38 -10.80
C LEU A 176 8.81 17.19 -10.10
N PHE A 177 7.74 17.57 -10.81
CA PHE A 177 6.55 18.15 -10.17
C PHE A 177 5.98 17.20 -9.09
N ILE A 178 5.74 15.93 -9.43
CA ILE A 178 5.21 14.93 -8.48
C ILE A 178 6.17 14.75 -7.31
N SER A 179 7.46 14.59 -7.59
CA SER A 179 8.49 14.38 -6.56
C SER A 179 8.57 15.55 -5.58
N ARG A 180 8.37 16.78 -6.09
CA ARG A 180 8.37 18.00 -5.29
C ARG A 180 7.12 18.10 -4.41
N ARG A 181 5.94 17.88 -5.00
CA ARG A 181 4.66 17.98 -4.28
C ARG A 181 4.44 16.84 -3.30
N CYS A 182 4.94 15.64 -3.61
CA CYS A 182 4.76 14.43 -2.82
C CYS A 182 6.04 14.05 -2.06
N TYR A 183 6.94 15.01 -1.82
CA TYR A 183 8.24 14.73 -1.22
C TYR A 183 8.13 14.09 0.16
N ARG A 184 7.08 14.42 0.95
CA ARG A 184 6.85 13.83 2.29
C ARG A 184 6.51 12.36 2.17
N THR A 185 5.56 12.01 1.30
CA THR A 185 5.17 10.62 1.01
C THR A 185 6.36 9.82 0.49
N LEU A 186 7.12 10.37 -0.46
CA LEU A 186 8.31 9.71 -1.02
C LEU A 186 9.41 9.54 0.02
N ARG A 187 9.66 10.54 0.87
CA ARG A 187 10.60 10.44 1.99
C ARG A 187 10.18 9.35 2.96
N ALA A 188 8.90 9.31 3.32
CA ALA A 188 8.37 8.29 4.22
C ALA A 188 8.61 6.89 3.65
N ARG A 189 8.39 6.68 2.34
CA ARG A 189 8.71 5.42 1.65
C ARG A 189 10.20 5.08 1.68
N VAL A 190 11.09 6.03 1.42
CA VAL A 190 12.55 5.79 1.51
C VAL A 190 12.97 5.41 2.94
N LEU A 191 12.40 6.06 3.95
CA LEU A 191 12.65 5.73 5.36
C LEU A 191 11.96 4.43 5.80
N GLN A 192 10.91 4.00 5.11
CA GLN A 192 10.22 2.75 5.40
C GLN A 192 11.17 1.54 5.23
N GLY A 193 12.17 1.62 4.34
CA GLY A 193 13.19 0.59 4.21
C GLY A 193 13.99 0.34 5.50
N THR A 194 14.20 1.33 6.37
CA THR A 194 14.86 1.12 7.67
C THR A 194 13.87 0.72 8.78
N ARG A 195 12.57 0.77 8.52
CA ARG A 195 11.52 0.26 9.41
C ARG A 195 11.19 -1.20 9.14
N LEU A 196 11.31 -1.64 7.89
CA LEU A 196 11.07 -3.02 7.47
C LEU A 196 12.32 -3.91 7.65
N TRP A 197 13.51 -3.32 7.52
CA TRP A 197 14.79 -4.00 7.69
C TRP A 197 15.66 -3.27 8.71
N ARG A 198 16.54 -4.00 9.41
CA ARG A 198 17.50 -3.42 10.37
C ARG A 198 18.32 -2.27 9.79
N ARG A 199 18.57 -2.32 8.47
CA ARG A 199 19.12 -1.25 7.63
C ARG A 199 18.45 -1.30 6.28
N HIS A 200 18.47 -0.20 5.53
CA HIS A 200 17.81 -0.14 4.23
C HIS A 200 18.33 -1.25 3.29
N PRO A 201 17.46 -1.95 2.53
CA PRO A 201 17.85 -3.13 1.75
C PRO A 201 18.97 -2.86 0.74
N LEU A 202 18.99 -1.68 0.09
CA LEU A 202 20.11 -1.29 -0.80
C LEU A 202 21.46 -1.15 -0.08
N GLU A 203 21.47 -0.80 1.22
CA GLU A 203 22.70 -0.81 2.01
C GLU A 203 23.13 -2.24 2.36
N LEU A 204 22.17 -3.10 2.73
CA LEU A 204 22.45 -4.51 3.02
C LEU A 204 23.02 -5.23 1.78
N ILE A 205 22.44 -5.01 0.61
CA ILE A 205 22.96 -5.54 -0.67
C ILE A 205 24.37 -5.00 -0.96
N HIS A 206 24.59 -3.70 -0.77
CA HIS A 206 25.91 -3.11 -0.97
C HIS A 206 26.96 -3.73 -0.03
N ASP A 207 26.64 -3.85 1.26
CA ASP A 207 27.58 -4.38 2.26
C ASP A 207 27.89 -5.85 1.99
N TRP A 208 26.89 -6.63 1.55
CA TRP A 208 27.08 -8.02 1.12
C TRP A 208 28.11 -8.17 0.00
N TYR A 209 27.98 -7.39 -1.08
CA TYR A 209 28.88 -7.46 -2.24
C TYR A 209 30.24 -6.79 -2.01
N THR A 210 30.41 -6.00 -0.95
CA THR A 210 31.68 -5.32 -0.63
C THR A 210 32.49 -6.01 0.46
N ALA A 211 31.87 -6.90 1.25
CA ALA A 211 32.57 -7.65 2.29
C ALA A 211 33.60 -8.62 1.72
N GLU A 212 33.22 -9.41 0.71
CA GLU A 212 34.07 -10.44 0.08
C GLU A 212 33.71 -10.58 -1.40
N PRO A 213 34.64 -11.00 -2.28
CA PRO A 213 34.30 -11.38 -3.64
C PRO A 213 33.29 -12.53 -3.64
N ARG A 214 32.14 -12.33 -4.29
CA ARG A 214 31.07 -13.33 -4.40
C ARG A 214 30.86 -13.68 -5.87
N GLU A 215 30.76 -14.97 -6.16
CA GLU A 215 30.46 -15.43 -7.52
C GLU A 215 29.02 -15.09 -7.88
N LEU A 216 28.82 -14.44 -9.02
CA LEU A 216 27.52 -14.16 -9.60
C LEU A 216 27.50 -14.62 -11.04
N ALA A 217 26.55 -15.50 -11.39
CA ALA A 217 26.38 -15.96 -12.76
C ALA A 217 26.13 -14.76 -13.70
N ALA A 218 26.93 -14.70 -14.78
CA ALA A 218 26.80 -13.65 -15.77
C ALA A 218 25.42 -13.73 -16.46
N LYS A 219 24.66 -12.63 -16.43
CA LYS A 219 23.38 -12.53 -17.12
C LYS A 219 23.28 -11.20 -17.86
N GLN A 220 22.78 -11.25 -19.09
CA GLN A 220 22.64 -10.09 -19.95
C GLN A 220 21.24 -9.47 -19.82
N PHE A 221 21.19 -8.14 -19.81
CA PHE A 221 19.97 -7.34 -19.72
C PHE A 221 19.95 -6.30 -20.82
N ALA A 222 18.77 -6.06 -21.39
CA ALA A 222 18.57 -5.03 -22.41
C ALA A 222 18.02 -3.75 -21.76
N LEU A 223 18.77 -2.66 -21.81
CA LEU A 223 18.37 -1.36 -21.26
C LEU A 223 18.19 -0.33 -22.38
N ASN A 224 17.39 0.70 -22.13
CA ASN A 224 17.20 1.79 -23.08
C ASN A 224 18.55 2.51 -23.37
N SER A 225 18.85 2.76 -24.65
CA SER A 225 20.07 3.43 -25.09
C SER A 225 20.24 4.84 -24.48
N SER A 226 19.14 5.50 -24.11
CA SER A 226 19.16 6.80 -23.45
C SER A 226 19.84 6.78 -22.07
N LEU A 227 19.99 5.60 -21.44
CA LEU A 227 20.64 5.45 -20.14
C LEU A 227 22.17 5.37 -20.24
N ARG A 228 22.72 5.16 -21.44
CA ARG A 228 24.18 5.03 -21.66
C ARG A 228 25.00 6.17 -21.04
N PRO A 229 24.71 7.47 -21.29
CA PRO A 229 25.49 8.55 -20.69
C PRO A 229 25.40 8.55 -19.16
N LEU A 230 24.22 8.24 -18.60
CA LEU A 230 24.01 8.25 -17.16
C LEU A 230 24.75 7.09 -16.47
N LEU A 231 24.69 5.89 -17.04
CA LEU A 231 25.39 4.70 -16.54
C LEU A 231 26.92 4.84 -16.66
N ALA A 232 27.41 5.55 -17.67
CA ALA A 232 28.84 5.79 -17.86
C ALA A 232 29.47 6.58 -16.69
N VAL A 233 28.72 7.48 -16.04
CA VAL A 233 29.16 8.19 -14.82
C VAL A 233 29.51 7.23 -13.68
N HIS A 234 28.93 6.02 -13.70
CA HIS A 234 29.18 4.95 -12.73
C HIS A 234 30.14 3.88 -13.25
N ALA A 235 30.85 4.14 -14.35
CA ALA A 235 31.73 3.18 -15.03
C ALA A 235 31.04 1.87 -15.44
N ILE A 236 29.74 1.95 -15.73
CA ILE A 236 28.90 0.87 -16.27
C ILE A 236 28.76 1.12 -17.77
N HIS A 237 29.29 0.20 -18.57
CA HIS A 237 29.31 0.31 -20.03
C HIS A 237 28.60 -0.89 -20.65
N PRO A 238 27.98 -0.74 -21.83
CA PRO A 238 27.38 -1.86 -22.56
C PRO A 238 28.46 -2.85 -23.03
N ASP A 239 28.07 -4.11 -23.26
CA ASP A 239 28.99 -5.23 -23.56
C ASP A 239 29.76 -5.03 -24.88
N THR A 240 29.09 -4.48 -25.89
CA THR A 240 29.69 -4.18 -27.18
C THR A 240 29.57 -2.70 -27.48
N PRO A 241 30.66 -2.03 -27.93
CA PRO A 241 30.62 -0.62 -28.32
C PRO A 241 29.88 -0.35 -29.65
N SER A 242 29.13 -1.32 -30.19
CA SER A 242 28.58 -1.34 -31.54
C SER A 242 27.82 -0.08 -31.94
N GLU A 243 27.93 0.23 -33.25
CA GLU A 243 27.15 1.17 -34.07
C GLU A 243 25.66 0.78 -34.11
N SER A 244 25.05 0.58 -32.95
CA SER A 244 23.67 0.19 -32.82
C SER A 244 22.79 1.32 -33.35
N LYS A 245 21.80 0.99 -34.20
CA LYS A 245 20.82 1.95 -34.69
C LYS A 245 20.24 2.75 -33.53
N GLU A 246 20.17 4.07 -33.68
CA GLU A 246 19.63 4.97 -32.67
C GLU A 246 18.28 4.46 -32.15
N GLY A 247 18.19 4.22 -30.84
CA GLY A 247 16.99 3.72 -30.17
C GLY A 247 16.92 2.21 -29.94
N SER A 248 17.86 1.39 -30.43
CA SER A 248 17.88 -0.03 -30.05
C SER A 248 18.34 -0.22 -28.60
N PRO A 249 17.71 -1.14 -27.83
CA PRO A 249 18.19 -1.47 -26.49
C PRO A 249 19.66 -1.90 -26.50
N LEU A 250 20.41 -1.43 -25.51
CA LEU A 250 21.81 -1.78 -25.32
C LEU A 250 21.91 -2.93 -24.32
N ALA A 251 22.78 -3.90 -24.63
CA ALA A 251 23.01 -5.04 -23.77
C ALA A 251 24.05 -4.72 -22.68
N TYR A 252 23.72 -5.07 -21.45
CA TYR A 252 24.59 -4.95 -20.28
C TYR A 252 24.66 -6.30 -19.57
N THR A 253 25.86 -6.86 -19.44
CA THR A 253 26.10 -8.07 -18.67
C THR A 253 26.38 -7.74 -17.22
N ILE A 254 25.64 -8.40 -16.32
CA ILE A 254 25.90 -8.39 -14.88
C ILE A 254 26.58 -9.71 -14.50
N SER A 255 27.88 -9.62 -14.26
CA SER A 255 28.76 -10.65 -13.74
C SER A 255 29.37 -10.24 -12.39
N THR A 256 30.11 -11.14 -11.75
CA THR A 256 30.94 -10.89 -10.56
C THR A 256 31.71 -9.56 -10.61
N ASP A 257 32.39 -9.26 -11.72
CA ASP A 257 33.24 -8.05 -11.85
C ASP A 257 32.44 -6.75 -11.94
N SER A 258 31.20 -6.83 -12.42
CA SER A 258 30.33 -5.67 -12.64
C SER A 258 29.34 -5.44 -11.50
N ALA A 259 28.98 -6.48 -10.73
CA ALA A 259 27.99 -6.41 -9.65
C ALA A 259 28.34 -5.33 -8.63
N GLY A 260 29.62 -5.23 -8.24
CA GLY A 260 30.13 -4.20 -7.34
C GLY A 260 29.87 -2.76 -7.81
N LYS A 261 29.88 -2.51 -9.13
CA LYS A 261 29.56 -1.19 -9.70
C LYS A 261 28.06 -0.88 -9.61
N TRP A 262 27.22 -1.86 -9.94
CA TRP A 262 25.77 -1.74 -9.85
C TRP A 262 25.30 -1.47 -8.42
N VAL A 263 25.74 -2.26 -7.43
CA VAL A 263 25.33 -2.07 -6.03
C VAL A 263 25.83 -0.76 -5.44
N ARG A 264 27.02 -0.28 -5.84
CA ARG A 264 27.53 1.03 -5.44
C ARG A 264 26.69 2.17 -6.01
N MET A 265 26.27 2.05 -7.27
CA MET A 265 25.35 3.01 -7.90
C MET A 265 24.00 3.02 -7.18
N LEU A 266 23.40 1.86 -6.93
CA LEU A 266 22.11 1.76 -6.21
C LEU A 266 22.18 2.37 -4.80
N ARG A 267 23.27 2.13 -4.05
CA ARG A 267 23.49 2.78 -2.75
C ARG A 267 23.64 4.30 -2.89
N LYS A 268 24.35 4.79 -3.91
CA LYS A 268 24.44 6.24 -4.17
C LYS A 268 23.06 6.83 -4.47
N PHE A 269 22.20 6.10 -5.18
CA PHE A 269 20.83 6.54 -5.45
C PHE A 269 19.99 6.66 -4.17
N LEU A 270 20.11 5.70 -3.25
CA LEU A 270 19.46 5.80 -1.94
C LEU A 270 19.87 7.08 -1.20
N MET A 271 21.19 7.34 -1.11
CA MET A 271 21.69 8.53 -0.41
C MET A 271 21.20 9.81 -1.09
N GLY A 272 21.24 9.87 -2.43
CA GLY A 272 20.74 11.01 -3.19
C GLY A 272 19.23 11.24 -3.00
N MET A 273 18.42 10.19 -2.94
CA MET A 273 16.98 10.31 -2.62
C MET A 273 16.75 10.81 -1.19
N LEU A 274 17.49 10.28 -0.21
CA LEU A 274 17.42 10.75 1.18
C LEU A 274 17.78 12.24 1.31
N ASP A 275 18.73 12.71 0.52
CA ASP A 275 19.15 14.11 0.49
C ASP A 275 18.14 15.01 -0.24
N ALA A 276 17.65 14.57 -1.40
CA ALA A 276 16.69 15.32 -2.20
C ALA A 276 15.33 15.51 -1.50
N TYR A 277 14.90 14.53 -0.70
CA TYR A 277 13.62 14.58 0.02
C TYR A 277 13.70 15.17 1.43
N ARG A 278 14.80 15.83 1.82
CA ARG A 278 14.85 16.57 3.10
C ARG A 278 13.92 17.78 3.04
N ALA A 279 13.19 18.05 4.13
CA ALA A 279 12.25 19.17 4.20
C ALA A 279 12.91 20.55 4.01
N GLU A 280 14.18 20.68 4.40
CA GLU A 280 14.97 21.91 4.28
C GLU A 280 15.77 21.98 2.97
N ALA A 281 15.67 20.97 2.10
CA ALA A 281 16.43 20.96 0.87
C ALA A 281 16.00 22.11 -0.05
N ALA A 282 16.93 23.02 -0.34
CA ALA A 282 16.78 23.92 -1.47
C ALA A 282 16.84 23.06 -2.75
N TRP A 283 15.68 22.80 -3.34
CA TRP A 283 15.58 22.13 -4.64
C TRP A 283 16.19 23.03 -5.71
N THR A 284 17.46 22.80 -6.01
CA THR A 284 18.13 23.40 -7.18
C THR A 284 17.76 22.60 -8.42
N THR A 285 17.87 23.23 -9.60
CA THR A 285 17.69 22.55 -10.89
C THR A 285 18.59 21.31 -11.01
N ASP A 286 19.83 21.39 -10.54
CA ASP A 286 20.79 20.28 -10.55
C ASP A 286 20.35 19.13 -9.66
N SER A 287 19.94 19.41 -8.41
CA SER A 287 19.47 18.35 -7.48
C SER A 287 18.19 17.66 -7.98
N ALA A 288 17.31 18.41 -8.64
CA ALA A 288 16.12 17.87 -9.27
C ALA A 288 16.50 16.95 -10.44
N GLN A 289 17.42 17.39 -11.30
CA GLN A 289 17.89 16.57 -12.42
C GLN A 289 18.56 15.28 -11.93
N ASP A 290 19.42 15.34 -10.92
CA ASP A 290 20.03 14.17 -10.30
C ASP A 290 18.95 13.20 -9.79
N LEU A 291 17.93 13.71 -9.09
CA LEU A 291 16.82 12.88 -8.60
C LEU A 291 16.09 12.17 -9.74
N TYR A 292 15.77 12.88 -10.82
CA TYR A 292 15.15 12.27 -11.99
C TYR A 292 15.99 11.14 -12.58
N GLU A 293 17.29 11.36 -12.75
CA GLU A 293 18.20 10.35 -13.31
C GLU A 293 18.29 9.11 -12.42
N MET A 294 18.36 9.29 -11.10
CA MET A 294 18.35 8.19 -10.12
C MET A 294 17.06 7.37 -10.23
N LEU A 295 15.89 8.02 -10.26
CA LEU A 295 14.59 7.35 -10.38
C LEU A 295 14.44 6.62 -11.71
N LEU A 296 14.87 7.25 -12.82
CA LEU A 296 14.84 6.68 -14.16
C LEU A 296 15.68 5.39 -14.25
N ILE A 297 16.91 5.43 -13.76
CA ILE A 297 17.82 4.26 -13.81
C ILE A 297 17.31 3.15 -12.88
N LEU A 298 16.90 3.49 -11.65
CA LEU A 298 16.37 2.52 -10.71
C LEU A 298 15.12 1.83 -11.28
N HIS A 299 14.19 2.59 -11.86
CA HIS A 299 12.99 2.05 -12.48
C HIS A 299 13.33 1.07 -13.61
N ASN A 300 14.24 1.45 -14.51
CA ASN A 300 14.65 0.56 -15.61
C ASN A 300 15.36 -0.70 -15.10
N ALA A 301 16.22 -0.58 -14.08
CA ALA A 301 16.88 -1.72 -13.47
C ALA A 301 15.90 -2.69 -12.80
N LEU A 302 14.86 -2.18 -12.14
CA LEU A 302 13.77 -2.99 -11.58
C LEU A 302 12.96 -3.67 -12.69
N ALA A 303 12.55 -2.90 -13.72
CA ALA A 303 11.69 -3.38 -14.80
C ALA A 303 12.31 -4.53 -15.61
N VAL A 304 13.64 -4.50 -15.84
CA VAL A 304 14.33 -5.58 -16.57
C VAL A 304 14.87 -6.69 -15.67
N GLY A 305 14.65 -6.61 -14.34
CA GLY A 305 15.02 -7.66 -13.39
C GLY A 305 16.49 -7.68 -12.97
N ILE A 306 17.22 -6.57 -13.13
CA ILE A 306 18.61 -6.44 -12.68
C ILE A 306 18.70 -6.59 -11.15
N VAL A 307 17.85 -5.88 -10.41
CA VAL A 307 17.85 -5.92 -8.94
C VAL A 307 17.49 -7.33 -8.44
N HIS A 308 16.49 -7.96 -9.05
CA HIS A 308 16.13 -9.34 -8.75
C HIS A 308 17.31 -10.29 -8.99
N HIS A 309 18.03 -10.16 -10.11
CA HIS A 309 19.23 -10.97 -10.39
C HIS A 309 20.36 -10.76 -9.38
N LEU A 310 20.58 -9.52 -8.94
CA LEU A 310 21.59 -9.23 -7.91
C LEU A 310 21.26 -9.91 -6.58
N ILE A 311 19.97 -10.09 -6.24
CA ILE A 311 19.54 -10.72 -5.00
C ILE A 311 19.46 -12.25 -5.14
N ALA A 312 18.69 -12.74 -6.12
CA ALA A 312 18.43 -14.17 -6.32
C ALA A 312 19.60 -14.92 -6.96
N GLY A 313 20.50 -14.21 -7.66
CA GLY A 313 21.66 -14.82 -8.33
C GLY A 313 22.83 -15.14 -7.39
N THR A 314 22.81 -14.65 -6.14
CA THR A 314 23.81 -14.98 -5.13
C THR A 314 23.17 -15.87 -4.07
N PRO A 315 23.70 -17.10 -3.84
CA PRO A 315 23.25 -17.92 -2.73
C PRO A 315 23.33 -17.13 -1.42
N ASP A 316 22.36 -17.35 -0.54
CA ASP A 316 22.30 -16.77 0.81
C ASP A 316 21.99 -15.26 0.92
N LEU A 317 22.07 -14.44 -0.14
CA LEU A 317 21.72 -13.00 -0.02
C LEU A 317 20.24 -12.80 0.26
N ALA A 318 19.38 -13.57 -0.40
CA ALA A 318 17.93 -13.53 -0.19
C ALA A 318 17.59 -13.88 1.28
N GLU A 319 18.19 -14.96 1.81
CA GLU A 319 18.08 -15.36 3.23
C GLU A 319 18.71 -14.31 4.16
N HIS A 320 19.83 -13.70 3.78
CA HIS A 320 20.44 -12.63 4.55
C HIS A 320 19.50 -11.44 4.70
N LEU A 321 18.90 -10.97 3.60
CA LEU A 321 17.93 -9.87 3.60
C LEU A 321 16.72 -10.21 4.47
N ASP A 322 16.22 -11.44 4.39
CA ASP A 322 15.13 -11.91 5.23
C ASP A 322 15.51 -11.97 6.72
N SER A 323 16.70 -12.48 7.05
CA SER A 323 17.21 -12.53 8.44
C SER A 323 17.42 -11.13 9.05
N LYS A 324 17.59 -10.11 8.20
CA LYS A 324 17.72 -8.69 8.59
C LYS A 324 16.40 -7.95 8.49
N ARG A 325 15.38 -8.52 7.85
CA ARG A 325 14.00 -8.06 7.97
C ARG A 325 13.66 -8.17 9.45
N PHE A 326 13.01 -7.15 10.00
CA PHE A 326 12.47 -7.35 11.33
C PHE A 326 11.46 -8.48 11.19
N ALA A 327 11.68 -9.60 11.91
CA ALA A 327 10.67 -10.64 12.09
C ALA A 327 9.42 -9.86 12.48
N ARG A 328 8.46 -9.78 11.52
CA ARG A 328 7.29 -8.89 11.45
C ARG A 328 7.32 -7.88 12.59
N PRO A 329 7.62 -6.58 12.38
CA PRO A 329 7.86 -5.64 13.47
C PRO A 329 6.92 -5.97 14.62
N ARG A 330 7.45 -6.57 15.71
CA ARG A 330 6.74 -6.62 16.98
C ARG A 330 6.72 -5.15 17.42
N ASP A 331 5.77 -4.46 16.82
CA ASP A 331 5.18 -3.19 17.12
C ASP A 331 6.11 -1.99 17.39
N ALA A 332 6.20 -1.13 16.39
CA ALA A 332 6.01 0.30 16.65
C ALA A 332 4.51 0.68 16.66
N GLY A 333 3.61 -0.24 16.27
CA GLY A 333 2.16 -0.07 16.29
C GLY A 333 1.52 -1.14 17.15
N HIS A 334 1.66 -1.01 18.46
CA HIS A 334 1.07 -1.87 19.48
C HIS A 334 -0.34 -2.37 19.07
N HIS A 335 -0.51 -3.68 18.92
CA HIS A 335 -1.81 -4.31 18.76
C HIS A 335 -2.62 -4.04 20.02
N LEU A 336 -3.45 -2.99 20.02
CA LEU A 336 -4.06 -2.47 21.25
C LEU A 336 -4.76 -3.56 22.07
N LEU A 337 -5.45 -4.49 21.40
CA LEU A 337 -6.10 -5.62 22.03
C LEU A 337 -5.12 -6.68 22.54
N GLU A 338 -4.18 -7.13 21.70
CA GLU A 338 -3.21 -8.17 22.09
C GLU A 338 -2.30 -7.69 23.21
N ASP A 339 -1.82 -6.44 23.14
CA ASP A 339 -1.02 -5.83 24.19
C ASP A 339 -1.80 -5.66 25.49
N ALA A 340 -3.09 -5.31 25.41
CA ALA A 340 -3.96 -5.20 26.57
C ALA A 340 -4.23 -6.58 27.22
N ILE A 341 -4.29 -7.66 26.43
CA ILE A 341 -4.44 -9.03 26.95
C ILE A 341 -3.12 -9.52 27.57
N VAL A 342 -1.98 -9.28 26.92
CA VAL A 342 -0.66 -9.74 27.39
C VAL A 342 -0.16 -8.93 28.59
N ASN A 343 -0.46 -7.63 28.65
CA ASN A 343 -0.02 -6.72 29.72
C ASN A 343 -1.21 -5.92 30.30
N PRO A 344 -2.11 -6.56 31.06
CA PRO A 344 -3.34 -5.93 31.56
C PRO A 344 -3.13 -4.87 32.65
N ASN A 345 -1.89 -4.47 32.98
CA ASN A 345 -1.64 -3.54 34.07
C ASN A 345 -1.88 -2.08 33.61
N PRO A 346 -2.95 -1.40 34.09
CA PRO A 346 -3.32 -0.07 33.63
C PRO A 346 -2.31 1.02 34.01
N ASP A 347 -1.49 0.76 35.03
CA ASP A 347 -0.50 1.71 35.55
C ASP A 347 0.80 1.70 34.74
N SER A 348 1.10 0.61 34.01
CA SER A 348 2.23 0.56 33.07
C SER A 348 1.86 1.16 31.72
N SER A 349 1.20 2.32 31.74
CA SER A 349 0.87 3.08 30.53
C SER A 349 2.17 3.27 29.75
N PRO A 350 2.35 2.64 28.58
CA PRO A 350 3.47 3.00 27.73
C PRO A 350 3.29 4.49 27.42
N ASP A 351 4.32 5.30 27.62
CA ASP A 351 4.39 6.69 27.16
C ASP A 351 4.28 6.69 25.63
N THR A 352 3.08 6.44 25.13
CA THR A 352 2.72 6.27 23.72
C THR A 352 2.42 7.67 23.18
N SER A 353 3.48 8.47 23.12
CA SER A 353 3.61 9.54 22.13
C SER A 353 3.81 8.98 20.71
N ALA A 354 3.91 7.66 20.56
CA ALA A 354 3.64 6.97 19.31
C ALA A 354 2.15 7.14 18.98
N THR A 355 1.83 8.21 18.24
CA THR A 355 0.60 8.35 17.47
C THR A 355 0.32 7.01 16.81
N THR A 356 -0.93 6.53 16.85
CA THR A 356 -1.45 5.34 16.17
C THR A 356 -1.09 5.44 14.68
N ALA A 357 0.13 5.04 14.38
CA ALA A 357 0.70 5.02 13.07
C ALA A 357 0.13 3.79 12.42
N SER A 358 -0.89 3.98 11.57
CA SER A 358 -1.01 3.10 10.42
C SER A 358 0.31 3.26 9.69
N ALA A 359 1.26 2.36 9.94
CA ALA A 359 2.51 2.39 9.20
C ALA A 359 2.12 2.28 7.74
N ALA A 360 2.29 3.37 6.99
CA ALA A 360 2.18 3.50 5.53
C ALA A 360 3.18 2.59 4.78
N GLY A 361 3.50 1.43 5.36
CA GLY A 361 4.19 0.35 4.73
C GLY A 361 3.16 -0.48 4.01
N GLU A 362 3.35 -0.61 2.72
CA GLU A 362 2.82 -1.73 1.95
C GLU A 362 3.30 -3.01 2.63
N ASP A 363 2.53 -3.53 3.59
CA ASP A 363 2.73 -4.88 4.10
C ASP A 363 2.35 -5.82 2.97
N GLU A 364 3.37 -6.25 2.24
CA GLU A 364 3.19 -7.05 1.07
C GLU A 364 2.71 -8.48 1.37
N GLY A 365 2.64 -8.88 2.64
CA GLY A 365 2.32 -10.23 3.09
C GLY A 365 0.84 -10.59 3.00
N GLY A 366 0.40 -11.03 1.81
CA GLY A 366 -0.66 -12.02 1.71
C GLY A 366 -0.09 -13.38 2.12
N GLU A 367 -0.64 -14.00 3.16
CA GLU A 367 0.04 -14.95 4.05
C GLU A 367 0.27 -16.38 3.50
N ASP A 368 0.08 -16.65 2.20
CA ASP A 368 0.15 -18.02 1.65
C ASP A 368 1.28 -18.30 0.66
N ARG A 369 2.30 -17.45 0.62
CA ARG A 369 3.58 -17.80 -0.01
C ARG A 369 4.67 -17.63 1.02
N PRO A 370 5.65 -18.56 1.15
CA PRO A 370 6.94 -18.17 1.70
C PRO A 370 7.39 -16.98 0.85
N ASP A 371 7.31 -15.78 1.45
CA ASP A 371 7.68 -14.52 0.83
C ASP A 371 9.03 -14.77 0.16
N ASP A 372 9.07 -14.82 -1.17
CA ASP A 372 10.36 -14.77 -1.85
C ASP A 372 10.95 -13.42 -1.42
N PRO A 373 11.98 -13.39 -0.57
CA PRO A 373 12.46 -12.14 0.03
C PRO A 373 13.00 -11.21 -1.07
N THR A 374 13.34 -11.77 -2.23
CA THR A 374 13.67 -11.02 -3.44
C THR A 374 12.51 -10.18 -3.95
N MET A 375 11.29 -10.74 -3.94
CA MET A 375 10.09 -10.05 -4.38
C MET A 375 9.75 -8.93 -3.41
N SER A 376 9.80 -9.15 -2.09
CA SER A 376 9.52 -8.10 -1.10
C SER A 376 10.45 -6.89 -1.25
N VAL A 377 11.75 -7.11 -1.48
CA VAL A 377 12.69 -6.02 -1.74
C VAL A 377 12.42 -5.34 -3.08
N THR A 378 12.13 -6.11 -4.14
CA THR A 378 11.87 -5.55 -5.47
C THR A 378 10.62 -4.69 -5.47
N CYS A 379 9.52 -5.16 -4.88
CA CYS A 379 8.28 -4.41 -4.76
C CYS A 379 8.48 -3.15 -3.91
N TYR A 380 9.15 -3.25 -2.76
CA TYR A 380 9.51 -2.08 -1.95
C TYR A 380 10.27 -1.03 -2.78
N LEU A 381 11.26 -1.44 -3.58
CA LEU A 381 12.01 -0.51 -4.42
C LEU A 381 11.18 0.08 -5.57
N GLN A 382 10.19 -0.64 -6.08
CA GLN A 382 9.22 -0.09 -7.05
C GLN A 382 8.42 1.06 -6.44
N THR A 383 8.09 1.00 -5.14
CA THR A 383 7.40 2.10 -4.45
C THR A 383 8.20 3.40 -4.44
N LEU A 384 9.54 3.32 -4.54
CA LEU A 384 10.42 4.49 -4.60
C LEU A 384 10.40 5.14 -6.00
N CYS A 385 10.11 4.36 -7.04
CA CYS A 385 10.04 4.81 -8.43
C CYS A 385 8.65 5.28 -8.87
N ILE A 386 7.66 5.25 -7.97
CA ILE A 386 6.25 5.52 -8.29
C ILE A 386 6.02 6.88 -8.95
N ALA A 387 6.78 7.93 -8.57
CA ALA A 387 6.64 9.26 -9.16
C ALA A 387 7.02 9.27 -10.65
N TYR A 388 8.09 8.56 -11.01
CA TYR A 388 8.50 8.38 -12.40
C TYR A 388 7.50 7.50 -13.16
N GLU A 389 7.08 6.39 -12.56
CA GLU A 389 6.14 5.46 -13.18
C GLU A 389 4.79 6.13 -13.50
N ALA A 390 4.24 6.90 -12.56
CA ALA A 390 3.01 7.63 -12.74
C ALA A 390 3.14 8.73 -13.83
N ALA A 391 4.26 9.45 -13.85
CA ALA A 391 4.54 10.47 -14.86
C ALA A 391 4.67 9.87 -16.28
N ASP A 392 5.42 8.78 -16.42
CA ASP A 392 5.59 8.09 -17.71
C ASP A 392 4.27 7.50 -18.18
N PHE A 393 3.50 6.89 -17.27
CA PHE A 393 2.17 6.37 -17.56
C PHE A 393 1.27 7.47 -18.14
N TYR A 394 1.10 8.59 -17.45
CA TYR A 394 0.20 9.67 -17.90
C TYR A 394 0.70 10.42 -19.13
N THR A 395 2.01 10.58 -19.28
CA THR A 395 2.58 11.19 -20.49
C THR A 395 2.34 10.28 -21.70
N SER A 396 2.59 8.98 -21.56
CA SER A 396 2.34 7.98 -22.61
C SER A 396 0.86 7.85 -22.94
N TYR A 397 0.02 7.82 -21.91
CA TYR A 397 -1.43 7.78 -22.03
C TYR A 397 -1.93 9.01 -22.79
N GLY A 398 -1.48 10.21 -22.41
CA GLY A 398 -1.83 11.44 -23.10
C GLY A 398 -1.42 11.47 -24.57
N GLN A 399 -0.25 10.93 -24.90
CA GLN A 399 0.18 10.82 -26.30
C GLN A 399 -0.72 9.90 -27.12
N ARG A 400 -1.14 8.75 -26.56
CA ARG A 400 -2.09 7.84 -27.23
C ARG A 400 -3.44 8.52 -27.43
N MET A 401 -3.91 9.26 -26.42
CA MET A 401 -5.22 9.90 -26.42
C MET A 401 -5.26 11.26 -27.15
N ALA A 402 -4.13 11.86 -27.49
CA ALA A 402 -4.05 13.17 -28.15
C ALA A 402 -4.80 13.22 -29.50
N SER A 403 -4.98 12.06 -30.15
CA SER A 403 -5.78 11.93 -31.38
C SER A 403 -7.29 12.03 -31.15
N GLN A 404 -7.77 11.75 -29.93
CA GLN A 404 -9.19 11.57 -29.63
C GLN A 404 -9.87 12.82 -29.01
N ARG A 405 -9.18 13.97 -28.93
CA ARG A 405 -9.67 15.20 -28.27
C ARG A 405 -10.27 14.92 -26.89
N MET A 406 -9.50 14.27 -26.03
CA MET A 406 -10.01 13.80 -24.75
C MET A 406 -10.49 14.95 -23.86
N GLN A 407 -11.73 14.87 -23.38
CA GLN A 407 -12.28 15.76 -22.36
C GLN A 407 -11.84 15.26 -20.98
N LEU A 408 -11.42 16.17 -20.10
CA LEU A 408 -11.03 15.84 -18.74
C LEU A 408 -11.99 16.52 -17.77
N GLN A 409 -12.68 15.72 -16.98
CA GLN A 409 -13.58 16.16 -15.91
C GLN A 409 -13.15 15.53 -14.61
N ALA A 410 -13.20 16.30 -13.53
CA ALA A 410 -12.86 15.80 -12.21
C ALA A 410 -13.72 16.48 -11.16
N TYR A 411 -14.01 15.74 -10.10
CA TYR A 411 -14.85 16.16 -8.99
C TYR A 411 -14.16 15.81 -7.69
N THR A 412 -14.08 16.76 -6.77
CA THR A 412 -13.73 16.49 -5.37
C THR A 412 -15.00 16.23 -4.59
N ILE A 413 -15.00 15.14 -3.82
CA ILE A 413 -16.11 14.73 -2.97
C ILE A 413 -15.64 14.82 -1.53
N SER A 414 -16.44 15.49 -0.70
CA SER A 414 -16.27 15.52 0.74
C SER A 414 -17.51 14.97 1.42
N CYS A 415 -17.32 14.14 2.44
CA CYS A 415 -18.38 13.63 3.29
C CYS A 415 -18.28 14.30 4.67
N LYS A 416 -19.41 14.63 5.28
CA LYS A 416 -19.46 15.05 6.68
C LYS A 416 -19.71 13.81 7.53
N PRO A 417 -18.70 13.28 8.24
CA PRO A 417 -18.88 12.07 9.01
C PRO A 417 -19.87 12.29 10.16
N ALA A 418 -20.78 11.34 10.34
CA ALA A 418 -21.55 11.21 11.57
C ALA A 418 -20.68 10.42 12.56
N ILE A 419 -19.84 11.15 13.32
CA ILE A 419 -18.93 10.51 14.29
C ILE A 419 -19.78 9.94 15.44
N PRO A 420 -19.78 8.60 15.63
CA PRO A 420 -20.51 8.00 16.75
C PRO A 420 -19.84 8.35 18.08
N ASP A 421 -20.65 8.54 19.13
CA ASP A 421 -20.18 8.85 20.49
C ASP A 421 -19.65 7.59 21.20
N VAL A 422 -18.47 7.12 20.79
CA VAL A 422 -17.80 5.96 21.40
C VAL A 422 -16.98 6.44 22.59
N THR A 423 -17.42 6.07 23.79
CA THR A 423 -16.80 6.46 25.06
C THR A 423 -16.21 5.24 25.78
N ALA A 424 -15.44 5.50 26.86
CA ALA A 424 -14.98 4.43 27.75
C ALA A 424 -16.15 3.64 28.38
N ALA A 425 -17.28 4.29 28.67
CA ALA A 425 -18.47 3.62 29.17
C ALA A 425 -19.06 2.66 28.12
N THR A 426 -19.08 3.08 26.85
CA THR A 426 -19.49 2.24 25.72
C THR A 426 -18.64 0.97 25.63
N VAL A 427 -17.31 1.10 25.77
CA VAL A 427 -16.39 -0.07 25.75
C VAL A 427 -16.68 -1.01 26.91
N ARG A 428 -16.85 -0.50 28.13
CA ARG A 428 -17.14 -1.33 29.33
C ARG A 428 -18.48 -2.05 29.21
N GLU A 429 -19.52 -1.38 28.72
CA GLU A 429 -20.83 -1.99 28.49
C GLU A 429 -20.76 -3.10 27.43
N PHE A 430 -20.04 -2.85 26.33
CA PHE A 430 -19.80 -3.87 25.31
C PHE A 430 -19.02 -5.06 25.89
N ALA A 431 -17.95 -4.80 26.63
CA ALA A 431 -17.09 -5.81 27.23
C ALA A 431 -17.87 -6.75 28.16
N SER A 432 -18.67 -6.19 29.06
CA SER A 432 -19.52 -6.97 29.98
C SER A 432 -20.45 -7.91 29.20
N ARG A 433 -21.17 -7.41 28.19
CA ARG A 433 -22.04 -8.26 27.36
C ARG A 433 -21.26 -9.31 26.57
N PHE A 434 -20.09 -8.95 26.07
CA PHE A 434 -19.22 -9.83 25.28
C PHE A 434 -18.71 -11.01 26.11
N VAL A 435 -18.16 -10.74 27.29
CA VAL A 435 -17.64 -11.77 28.20
C VAL A 435 -18.77 -12.65 28.74
N ASP A 436 -19.91 -12.07 29.09
CA ASP A 436 -21.11 -12.82 29.51
C ASP A 436 -21.59 -13.79 28.41
N ARG A 437 -21.51 -13.38 27.14
CA ARG A 437 -22.01 -14.17 26.00
C ARG A 437 -21.06 -15.27 25.56
N PHE A 438 -19.76 -14.96 25.45
CA PHE A 438 -18.78 -15.87 24.84
C PHE A 438 -17.92 -16.64 25.86
N SER A 439 -18.06 -16.38 27.16
CA SER A 439 -17.48 -17.15 28.27
C SER A 439 -16.03 -17.60 28.06
N PHE A 440 -15.08 -16.71 28.36
CA PHE A 440 -13.66 -17.05 28.38
C PHE A 440 -13.26 -17.62 29.75
N ALA A 441 -12.31 -18.56 29.78
CA ALA A 441 -11.84 -19.16 31.03
C ALA A 441 -10.97 -18.21 31.88
N ASP A 442 -10.48 -17.13 31.27
CA ASP A 442 -9.51 -16.21 31.83
C ASP A 442 -10.10 -14.80 32.00
N THR A 443 -9.90 -14.21 33.18
CA THR A 443 -10.27 -12.83 33.52
C THR A 443 -9.40 -11.78 32.84
N THR A 444 -8.32 -12.18 32.14
CA THR A 444 -7.47 -11.26 31.36
C THR A 444 -8.24 -10.49 30.29
N VAL A 445 -9.32 -11.05 29.76
CA VAL A 445 -10.17 -10.39 28.75
C VAL A 445 -10.84 -9.14 29.32
N ASP A 446 -11.39 -9.20 30.54
CA ASP A 446 -12.00 -8.04 31.20
C ASP A 446 -10.98 -6.92 31.43
N ALA A 447 -9.78 -7.28 31.88
CA ALA A 447 -8.70 -6.33 32.14
C ALA A 447 -8.17 -5.68 30.84
N ALA A 448 -8.16 -6.44 29.74
CA ALA A 448 -7.80 -5.92 28.43
C ALA A 448 -8.80 -4.85 27.95
N PHE A 449 -10.10 -5.14 28.06
CA PHE A 449 -11.14 -4.16 27.74
C PHE A 449 -11.08 -2.91 28.62
N GLU A 450 -10.75 -3.05 29.91
CA GLU A 450 -10.58 -1.89 30.79
C GLU A 450 -9.39 -1.03 30.37
N THR A 451 -8.28 -1.64 29.93
CA THR A 451 -7.12 -0.91 29.40
C THR A 451 -7.48 -0.14 28.13
N LEU A 452 -8.29 -0.71 27.24
CA LEU A 452 -8.82 -0.03 26.05
C LEU A 452 -9.77 1.11 26.43
N ALA A 453 -10.64 0.90 27.42
CA ALA A 453 -11.55 1.95 27.92
C ALA A 453 -10.76 3.14 28.50
N LEU A 454 -9.74 2.89 29.32
CA LEU A 454 -8.85 3.92 29.87
C LEU A 454 -8.06 4.66 28.78
N SER A 455 -7.74 4.00 27.67
CA SER A 455 -7.11 4.64 26.51
C SER A 455 -8.03 5.69 25.87
N LEU A 456 -9.33 5.42 25.76
CA LEU A 456 -10.32 6.40 25.26
C LEU A 456 -10.54 7.59 26.21
N GLU A 457 -10.33 7.42 27.51
CA GLU A 457 -10.39 8.55 28.45
C GLU A 457 -9.21 9.51 28.25
N LYS A 458 -8.07 8.97 27.79
CA LYS A 458 -6.84 9.73 27.54
C LYS A 458 -6.73 10.29 26.12
N LYS A 459 -7.32 9.61 25.13
CA LYS A 459 -7.18 9.91 23.70
C LYS A 459 -8.55 9.96 23.03
N PRO A 460 -8.80 10.95 22.13
CA PRO A 460 -10.06 11.00 21.40
C PRO A 460 -10.22 9.76 20.52
N PHE A 461 -11.48 9.37 20.29
CA PHE A 461 -11.84 8.29 19.38
C PHE A 461 -11.35 8.59 17.96
N GLY A 462 -10.34 7.85 17.51
CA GLY A 462 -9.59 8.13 16.28
C GLY A 462 -10.15 7.47 15.01
N ALA A 463 -11.41 7.04 15.00
CA ALA A 463 -12.01 6.46 13.81
C ALA A 463 -12.35 7.52 12.76
N ALA A 464 -12.31 7.13 11.49
CA ALA A 464 -12.64 8.01 10.38
C ALA A 464 -13.37 7.26 9.27
N GLU A 465 -14.10 8.00 8.44
CA GLU A 465 -14.56 7.49 7.16
C GLU A 465 -13.38 7.36 6.20
N HIS A 466 -13.18 6.18 5.64
CA HIS A 466 -12.12 5.96 4.68
C HIS A 466 -12.55 6.45 3.29
N PRO A 467 -11.66 7.12 2.53
CA PRO A 467 -11.97 7.62 1.19
C PRO A 467 -12.54 6.56 0.23
N GLU A 468 -12.05 5.33 0.30
CA GLU A 468 -12.51 4.20 -0.51
C GLU A 468 -13.96 3.86 -0.19
N ALA A 469 -14.29 3.77 1.09
CA ALA A 469 -15.64 3.46 1.54
C ALA A 469 -16.63 4.57 1.14
N ILE A 470 -16.21 5.84 1.17
CA ILE A 470 -17.04 6.97 0.72
C ILE A 470 -17.37 6.82 -0.77
N LEU A 471 -16.41 6.44 -1.61
CA LEU A 471 -16.65 6.18 -3.04
C LEU A 471 -17.61 5.00 -3.24
N MET A 472 -17.46 3.92 -2.46
CA MET A 472 -18.37 2.76 -2.52
C MET A 472 -19.80 3.13 -2.11
N ALA A 473 -19.94 3.89 -1.03
CA ALA A 473 -21.22 4.40 -0.56
C ALA A 473 -21.91 5.30 -1.57
N LEU A 474 -21.17 6.22 -2.18
CA LEU A 474 -21.69 7.10 -3.22
C LEU A 474 -22.14 6.31 -4.45
N ALA A 475 -21.37 5.30 -4.87
CA ALA A 475 -21.75 4.42 -5.97
C ALA A 475 -23.05 3.66 -5.67
N CYS A 476 -23.17 3.06 -4.47
CA CYS A 476 -24.37 2.33 -4.06
C CYS A 476 -25.61 3.24 -3.99
N SER A 477 -25.44 4.44 -3.44
CA SER A 477 -26.48 5.47 -3.36
C SER A 477 -26.95 5.90 -4.76
N SER A 478 -26.01 6.08 -5.69
CA SER A 478 -26.28 6.47 -7.06
C SER A 478 -27.04 5.39 -7.83
N LEU A 479 -26.72 4.11 -7.61
CA LEU A 479 -27.38 2.98 -8.25
C LEU A 479 -28.76 2.68 -7.67
N SER A 480 -28.93 2.88 -6.36
CA SER A 480 -30.19 2.62 -5.66
C SER A 480 -31.20 3.75 -5.79
N GLY A 481 -30.76 4.97 -6.16
CA GLY A 481 -31.61 6.17 -6.22
C GLY A 481 -32.09 6.65 -4.85
N THR A 482 -31.46 6.20 -3.76
CA THR A 482 -31.94 6.39 -2.38
C THR A 482 -31.48 7.69 -1.73
N VAL A 483 -30.42 8.34 -2.24
CA VAL A 483 -29.87 9.56 -1.63
C VAL A 483 -30.11 10.77 -2.53
N ALA A 484 -30.87 11.72 -2.02
CA ALA A 484 -30.87 13.08 -2.54
C ALA A 484 -29.56 13.73 -2.13
N VAL A 485 -28.62 13.84 -3.06
CA VAL A 485 -27.48 14.76 -2.88
C VAL A 485 -28.07 16.18 -3.08
N GLU A 486 -27.72 17.17 -2.27
CA GLU A 486 -28.16 18.56 -2.48
C GLU A 486 -27.09 19.34 -3.25
N GLY A 487 -27.52 20.32 -4.06
CA GLY A 487 -26.64 21.07 -4.98
C GLY A 487 -26.60 20.50 -6.41
N LEU A 488 -27.53 19.61 -6.72
CA LEU A 488 -27.59 18.79 -7.92
C LEU A 488 -28.32 19.47 -9.11
N ASP A 489 -27.66 20.40 -9.79
CA ASP A 489 -28.03 20.76 -11.17
C ASP A 489 -27.35 19.79 -12.17
N SER A 490 -27.63 19.89 -13.48
CA SER A 490 -27.28 18.92 -14.57
C SER A 490 -25.88 18.25 -14.60
N GLU A 491 -24.91 18.71 -13.80
CA GLU A 491 -23.56 18.19 -13.65
C GLU A 491 -23.51 16.78 -13.03
N ASP A 492 -24.56 16.31 -12.36
CA ASP A 492 -24.58 15.00 -11.70
C ASP A 492 -24.77 13.82 -12.62
N ALA A 493 -25.28 14.09 -13.83
CA ALA A 493 -25.34 13.07 -14.85
C ALA A 493 -23.94 12.47 -15.09
N ALA A 494 -22.87 13.26 -14.95
CA ALA A 494 -21.49 12.78 -15.14
C ALA A 494 -21.03 11.86 -13.99
N ILE A 495 -21.32 12.19 -12.74
CA ILE A 495 -20.94 11.37 -11.58
C ILE A 495 -21.78 10.11 -11.51
N GLN A 496 -23.09 10.21 -11.73
CA GLN A 496 -23.96 9.04 -11.79
C GLN A 496 -23.54 8.10 -12.92
N PHE A 497 -23.16 8.64 -14.09
CA PHE A 497 -22.68 7.85 -15.21
C PHE A 497 -21.41 7.07 -14.87
N MET A 498 -20.48 7.70 -14.13
CA MET A 498 -19.24 7.07 -13.66
C MET A 498 -19.46 5.82 -12.79
N PHE A 499 -20.60 5.71 -12.12
CA PHE A 499 -20.94 4.56 -11.29
C PHE A 499 -21.82 3.51 -11.99
N ARG A 500 -22.23 3.74 -13.25
CA ARG A 500 -23.03 2.80 -14.04
C ARG A 500 -22.22 1.69 -14.72
N THR A 501 -20.90 1.67 -14.55
CA THR A 501 -20.05 0.59 -15.05
C THR A 501 -20.26 -0.71 -14.29
N THR A 502 -20.08 -1.84 -14.98
CA THR A 502 -20.13 -3.18 -14.37
C THR A 502 -19.09 -3.37 -13.27
N ARG A 503 -17.93 -2.70 -13.38
CA ARG A 503 -16.85 -2.73 -12.41
C ARG A 503 -16.37 -1.32 -12.10
N VAL A 504 -16.36 -0.94 -10.84
CA VAL A 504 -15.97 0.41 -10.38
C VAL A 504 -14.55 0.32 -9.81
N PRO A 505 -13.52 0.78 -10.54
CA PRO A 505 -12.17 0.77 -10.00
C PRO A 505 -12.01 1.88 -8.97
N VAL A 506 -11.47 1.56 -7.80
CA VAL A 506 -11.11 2.52 -6.77
C VAL A 506 -9.61 2.43 -6.59
N GLY A 507 -8.90 3.42 -7.12
CA GLY A 507 -7.47 3.56 -6.91
C GLY A 507 -7.17 4.30 -5.61
N VAL A 508 -6.19 3.80 -4.88
CA VAL A 508 -5.58 4.48 -3.72
C VAL A 508 -4.06 4.36 -3.84
N SER A 509 -3.34 5.20 -3.10
CA SER A 509 -1.88 5.19 -3.10
C SER A 509 -1.27 3.97 -2.40
N GLU A 510 -2.07 3.22 -1.65
CA GLU A 510 -1.69 2.09 -0.79
C GLU A 510 -2.69 0.94 -0.93
N ARG A 511 -2.51 -0.16 -0.18
CA ARG A 511 -3.55 -1.21 -0.11
C ARG A 511 -4.71 -0.70 0.75
N CYS A 512 -5.93 -1.12 0.44
CA CYS A 512 -7.10 -0.81 1.26
C CYS A 512 -7.11 -1.60 2.58
N CYS A 513 -7.78 -1.05 3.61
CA CYS A 513 -7.94 -1.73 4.89
C CYS A 513 -8.90 -2.91 4.83
N PHE A 514 -8.86 -3.76 5.87
CA PHE A 514 -9.74 -4.92 5.97
C PHE A 514 -11.22 -4.53 5.82
N CYS A 515 -11.67 -3.46 6.51
CA CYS A 515 -13.06 -3.01 6.46
C CYS A 515 -13.47 -2.56 5.05
N CYS A 516 -12.63 -1.80 4.34
CA CYS A 516 -12.89 -1.38 2.96
C CYS A 516 -12.93 -2.56 1.99
N HIS A 517 -12.03 -3.53 2.17
CA HIS A 517 -12.01 -4.74 1.36
C HIS A 517 -13.27 -5.58 1.58
N LYS A 518 -13.61 -5.88 2.84
CA LYS A 518 -14.80 -6.64 3.19
C LYS A 518 -16.08 -5.94 2.75
N LEU A 519 -16.13 -4.62 2.85
CA LEU A 519 -17.24 -3.83 2.32
C LEU A 519 -17.42 -4.04 0.82
N ALA A 520 -16.34 -3.99 0.02
CA ALA A 520 -16.42 -4.24 -1.42
C ALA A 520 -16.95 -5.66 -1.74
N GLU A 521 -16.51 -6.68 -1.00
CA GLU A 521 -17.00 -8.04 -1.15
C GLU A 521 -18.50 -8.14 -0.86
N LEU A 522 -18.95 -7.58 0.28
CA LEU A 522 -20.34 -7.61 0.69
C LEU A 522 -21.24 -6.83 -0.29
N LEU A 523 -20.78 -5.68 -0.79
CA LEU A 523 -21.52 -4.91 -1.79
C LEU A 523 -21.64 -5.67 -3.11
N LYS A 524 -20.62 -6.42 -3.51
CA LYS A 524 -20.72 -7.32 -4.68
C LYS A 524 -21.76 -8.41 -4.45
N GLN A 525 -21.76 -9.03 -3.29
CA GLN A 525 -22.65 -10.15 -2.95
C GLN A 525 -24.12 -9.72 -2.78
N ARG A 526 -24.36 -8.60 -2.08
CA ARG A 526 -25.70 -8.15 -1.69
C ARG A 526 -26.31 -7.12 -2.63
N ALA A 527 -25.49 -6.20 -3.14
CA ALA A 527 -25.94 -5.10 -4.00
C ALA A 527 -25.58 -5.28 -5.48
N GLY A 528 -24.79 -6.31 -5.83
CA GLY A 528 -24.37 -6.56 -7.21
C GLY A 528 -23.38 -5.53 -7.77
N VAL A 529 -22.73 -4.73 -6.91
CA VAL A 529 -21.77 -3.69 -7.31
C VAL A 529 -20.36 -4.23 -7.15
N ASP A 530 -19.67 -4.49 -8.28
CA ASP A 530 -18.30 -5.02 -8.28
C ASP A 530 -17.28 -3.88 -8.20
N PHE A 531 -16.59 -3.75 -7.06
CA PHE A 531 -15.48 -2.81 -6.92
C PHE A 531 -14.15 -3.49 -7.21
N VAL A 532 -13.26 -2.77 -7.90
CA VAL A 532 -11.88 -3.22 -8.14
C VAL A 532 -10.95 -2.39 -7.27
N LEU A 533 -10.40 -3.01 -6.22
CA LEU A 533 -9.48 -2.39 -5.27
C LEU A 533 -8.01 -2.67 -5.65
N PRO A 534 -7.05 -1.81 -5.24
CA PRO A 534 -5.65 -1.96 -5.55
C PRO A 534 -5.03 -3.13 -4.80
N GLY A 535 -4.16 -3.85 -5.52
CA GLY A 535 -3.59 -5.11 -5.06
C GLY A 535 -4.61 -6.25 -5.12
N GLN A 536 -4.15 -7.48 -5.32
CA GLN A 536 -4.98 -8.67 -5.14
C GLN A 536 -5.25 -8.95 -3.63
N GLY A 537 -5.15 -7.95 -2.76
CA GLY A 537 -5.22 -8.16 -1.32
C GLY A 537 -5.37 -6.86 -0.54
N THR A 538 -6.07 -6.99 0.58
CA THR A 538 -6.04 -6.01 1.66
C THR A 538 -4.68 -6.06 2.38
N HIS A 539 -4.31 -5.00 3.10
CA HIS A 539 -3.24 -5.14 4.10
C HIS A 539 -3.68 -6.01 5.30
N SER A 540 -4.93 -6.48 5.32
CA SER A 540 -5.55 -7.35 6.33
C SER A 540 -5.68 -6.73 7.71
N THR A 541 -4.96 -5.64 7.97
CA THR A 541 -5.08 -4.82 9.16
C THR A 541 -6.43 -4.12 9.23
N ILE A 542 -7.04 -4.14 10.39
CA ILE A 542 -8.20 -3.34 10.73
C ILE A 542 -7.70 -1.99 11.23
N VAL A 543 -8.19 -0.92 10.60
CA VAL A 543 -7.95 0.46 11.02
C VAL A 543 -9.27 1.01 11.53
N PRO A 544 -9.29 1.82 12.60
CA PRO A 544 -10.50 2.47 13.08
C PRO A 544 -11.30 3.11 11.94
N TRP A 545 -12.56 2.70 11.82
CA TRP A 545 -13.38 2.89 10.62
C TRP A 545 -14.80 3.33 10.98
N ILE A 546 -15.27 4.39 10.34
CA ILE A 546 -16.66 4.83 10.43
C ILE A 546 -17.35 4.47 9.11
N PRO A 547 -18.46 3.70 9.13
CA PRO A 547 -19.18 3.41 7.91
C PRO A 547 -19.74 4.70 7.32
N PRO A 548 -19.44 5.02 6.05
CA PRO A 548 -20.02 6.17 5.40
C PRO A 548 -21.52 5.97 5.14
N PRO A 549 -22.27 7.06 5.07
CA PRO A 549 -23.71 7.00 4.84
C PRO A 549 -24.07 6.55 3.42
N GLY A 550 -25.29 6.06 3.21
CA GLY A 550 -25.74 5.58 1.89
C GLY A 550 -25.41 4.11 1.60
N LEU A 551 -24.75 3.41 2.52
CA LEU A 551 -24.56 1.96 2.46
C LEU A 551 -25.86 1.19 2.79
N PRO A 552 -26.13 0.05 2.12
CA PRO A 552 -27.27 -0.81 2.43
C PRO A 552 -27.25 -1.31 3.89
N PRO A 553 -28.37 -1.27 4.64
CA PRO A 553 -28.40 -1.69 6.04
C PRO A 553 -28.01 -3.15 6.27
N ASP A 554 -28.41 -4.05 5.38
CA ASP A 554 -28.09 -5.49 5.43
C ASP A 554 -26.58 -5.75 5.31
N VAL A 555 -25.90 -5.01 4.43
CA VAL A 555 -24.44 -5.05 4.27
C VAL A 555 -23.73 -4.61 5.56
N LEU A 556 -24.23 -3.55 6.22
CA LEU A 556 -23.67 -3.08 7.48
C LEU A 556 -23.88 -4.10 8.61
N VAL A 557 -25.05 -4.72 8.69
CA VAL A 557 -25.34 -5.76 9.70
C VAL A 557 -24.38 -6.94 9.54
N GLU A 558 -24.13 -7.38 8.30
CA GLU A 558 -23.20 -8.47 8.02
C GLU A 558 -21.74 -8.09 8.35
N LEU A 559 -21.30 -6.89 7.95
CA LEU A 559 -19.96 -6.39 8.30
C LEU A 559 -19.75 -6.32 9.82
N ARG A 560 -20.77 -5.88 10.57
CA ARG A 560 -20.73 -5.84 12.04
C ARG A 560 -20.51 -7.25 12.63
N VAL A 561 -21.23 -8.25 12.12
CA VAL A 561 -21.09 -9.64 12.58
C VAL A 561 -19.71 -10.19 12.25
N ILE A 562 -19.17 -9.91 11.06
CA ILE A 562 -17.80 -10.30 10.66
C ILE A 562 -16.77 -9.70 11.62
N LEU A 563 -16.86 -8.41 11.94
CA LEU A 563 -15.93 -7.77 12.87
C LEU A 563 -16.04 -8.36 14.29
N LEU A 564 -17.25 -8.65 14.78
CA LEU A 564 -17.43 -9.32 16.07
C LEU A 564 -16.76 -10.70 16.10
N TRP A 565 -16.85 -11.44 15.00
CA TRP A 565 -16.23 -12.74 14.86
C TRP A 565 -14.69 -12.66 14.79
N VAL A 566 -14.14 -11.65 14.10
CA VAL A 566 -12.70 -11.37 14.12
C VAL A 566 -12.24 -11.06 15.55
N LEU A 567 -12.96 -10.22 16.29
CA LEU A 567 -12.65 -9.90 17.69
C LEU A 567 -12.59 -11.16 18.56
N HIS A 568 -13.59 -12.03 18.44
CA HIS A 568 -13.62 -13.30 19.16
C HIS A 568 -12.42 -14.18 18.80
N SER A 569 -12.18 -14.40 17.51
CA SER A 569 -11.09 -15.26 17.02
C SER A 569 -9.71 -14.75 17.44
N THR A 570 -9.52 -13.42 17.44
CA THR A 570 -8.28 -12.80 17.93
C THR A 570 -8.07 -13.06 19.41
N ILE A 571 -9.10 -12.86 20.24
CA ILE A 571 -9.01 -13.12 21.69
C ILE A 571 -8.69 -14.61 21.95
N GLU A 572 -9.37 -15.53 21.29
CA GLU A 572 -9.10 -16.97 21.43
C GLU A 572 -7.65 -17.32 21.06
N THR A 573 -7.16 -16.79 19.94
CA THR A 573 -5.78 -17.03 19.47
C THR A 573 -4.74 -16.54 20.48
N VAL A 574 -4.91 -15.33 21.01
CA VAL A 574 -4.00 -14.76 22.01
C VAL A 574 -4.02 -15.58 23.31
N LEU A 575 -5.18 -16.02 23.76
CA LEU A 575 -5.30 -16.85 24.97
C LEU A 575 -4.63 -18.23 24.78
N ASP A 576 -4.82 -18.86 23.62
CA ASP A 576 -4.18 -20.14 23.29
C ASP A 576 -2.65 -20.02 23.24
N ASP A 577 -2.13 -18.90 22.72
CA ASP A 577 -0.70 -18.61 22.72
C ASP A 577 -0.14 -18.43 24.15
N ILE A 578 -0.86 -17.73 25.02
CA ILE A 578 -0.50 -17.55 26.44
C ILE A 578 -0.47 -18.91 27.16
N HIS A 579 -1.51 -19.74 26.99
CA HIS A 579 -1.56 -21.07 27.60
C HIS A 579 -0.45 -21.99 27.09
N SER A 580 -0.15 -21.92 25.79
CA SER A 580 0.94 -22.69 25.17
C SER A 580 2.31 -22.26 25.71
N ALA A 581 2.51 -20.97 25.96
CA ALA A 581 3.75 -20.46 26.56
C ALA A 581 3.93 -20.88 28.03
N GLN A 582 2.84 -21.00 28.80
CA GLN A 582 2.90 -21.39 30.22
C GLN A 582 3.13 -22.89 30.44
N THR A 583 2.64 -23.74 29.53
CA THR A 583 2.72 -25.21 29.68
C THR A 583 4.08 -25.81 29.34
N SER A 584 5.01 -25.02 28.79
CA SER A 584 6.41 -25.41 28.66
C SER A 584 7.09 -25.38 30.03
N SER A 585 6.76 -26.36 30.87
CA SER A 585 7.47 -26.70 32.10
C SER A 585 8.96 -26.68 31.83
N ALA A 586 9.68 -25.71 32.41
CA ALA A 586 11.12 -25.77 32.50
C ALA A 586 11.45 -27.10 33.18
N ASP A 587 12.00 -28.04 32.41
CA ASP A 587 12.54 -29.29 32.95
C ASP A 587 13.39 -28.90 34.16
N PRO A 588 13.04 -29.34 35.38
CA PRO A 588 13.74 -28.91 36.57
C PRO A 588 15.20 -29.31 36.37
N MET A 589 16.07 -28.31 36.14
CA MET A 589 17.48 -28.56 35.93
C MET A 589 17.95 -29.46 37.08
N SER A 590 18.47 -30.64 36.72
CA SER A 590 19.05 -31.57 37.66
C SER A 590 20.01 -30.83 38.59
N PRO A 591 19.91 -30.98 39.92
CA PRO A 591 20.75 -30.25 40.89
C PRO A 591 22.27 -30.54 40.79
N ALA A 592 22.71 -31.35 39.83
CA ALA A 592 24.05 -31.92 39.77
C ALA A 592 25.11 -31.07 39.04
N GLU A 593 24.76 -29.95 38.39
CA GLU A 593 25.75 -29.11 37.67
C GLU A 593 25.67 -27.63 38.06
N ALA A 594 25.72 -27.33 39.36
CA ALA A 594 26.00 -25.98 39.84
C ALA A 594 27.52 -25.72 39.85
N HIS A 595 28.13 -25.54 38.68
CA HIS A 595 29.47 -24.95 38.57
C HIS A 595 29.39 -23.42 38.54
N PRO A 596 30.24 -22.68 39.29
CA PRO A 596 30.23 -21.23 39.29
C PRO A 596 30.84 -20.72 37.98
N LEU A 597 29.99 -20.38 37.02
CA LEU A 597 30.42 -19.86 35.72
C LEU A 597 30.50 -18.33 35.74
N HIS A 598 31.73 -17.88 35.52
CA HIS A 598 32.17 -16.53 35.20
C HIS A 598 31.25 -15.84 34.18
N LYS A 599 31.01 -14.54 34.38
CA LYS A 599 30.36 -13.65 33.41
C LYS A 599 31.13 -13.68 32.08
N SER A 600 30.58 -14.33 31.07
CA SER A 600 30.97 -14.18 29.67
C SER A 600 29.73 -14.12 28.81
N ALA A 601 29.63 -13.04 28.02
CA ALA A 601 28.59 -12.82 27.05
C ALA A 601 28.87 -13.70 25.82
N ASP A 602 28.17 -14.84 25.71
CA ASP A 602 27.90 -15.49 24.42
C ASP A 602 27.01 -16.72 24.65
N PHE A 603 25.71 -16.59 24.40
CA PHE A 603 24.83 -17.75 24.25
C PHE A 603 23.62 -17.40 23.38
N ARG A 604 23.76 -17.54 22.06
CA ARG A 604 22.61 -17.69 21.15
C ARG A 604 23.02 -18.36 19.83
N ALA A 605 23.08 -19.69 19.83
CA ALA A 605 22.77 -20.56 18.70
C ALA A 605 23.00 -22.02 19.08
N ARG A 606 21.92 -22.76 19.38
CA ARG A 606 21.91 -24.23 19.24
C ARG A 606 20.61 -24.61 18.54
N ARG A 607 20.70 -24.85 17.23
CA ARG A 607 19.72 -25.59 16.44
C ARG A 607 19.92 -27.08 16.74
N PHE A 608 18.84 -27.79 17.01
CA PHE A 608 18.80 -29.24 16.97
C PHE A 608 18.89 -29.71 15.52
N THR A 609 19.87 -30.54 15.21
CA THR A 609 19.94 -31.32 13.98
C THR A 609 19.27 -32.68 14.21
N LEU A 610 18.14 -32.91 13.54
CA LEU A 610 17.58 -34.24 13.37
C LEU A 610 18.08 -34.79 12.04
N THR A 611 18.74 -35.96 12.08
CA THR A 611 19.12 -36.78 10.93
C THR A 611 17.88 -37.37 10.27
N PRO A 612 17.78 -37.42 8.92
CA PRO A 612 16.80 -38.25 8.24
C PRO A 612 17.45 -39.57 7.82
N ASP A 613 16.84 -40.69 8.22
CA ASP A 613 17.07 -41.97 7.54
C ASP A 613 15.76 -42.76 7.48
N ASN A 614 15.56 -43.42 6.34
CA ASN A 614 14.48 -44.35 5.96
C ASN A 614 13.16 -43.78 5.40
N SER A 615 13.06 -43.79 4.07
CA SER A 615 11.89 -44.34 3.35
C SER A 615 12.22 -44.60 1.87
N PRO A 616 11.45 -45.48 1.19
CA PRO A 616 12.01 -46.49 0.30
C PRO A 616 12.00 -46.15 -1.20
N VAL A 617 12.84 -46.92 -1.89
CA VAL A 617 13.06 -47.01 -3.34
C VAL A 617 11.77 -47.23 -4.14
N ILE A 618 11.54 -46.40 -5.16
CA ILE A 618 10.65 -46.65 -6.30
C ILE A 618 11.47 -46.45 -7.59
N PRO A 619 11.45 -47.39 -8.56
CA PRO A 619 12.32 -47.38 -9.73
C PRO A 619 11.82 -46.43 -10.84
N PRO A 620 12.70 -46.07 -11.81
CA PRO A 620 12.39 -45.11 -12.86
C PRO A 620 11.59 -45.77 -14.00
N SER A 621 10.60 -45.05 -14.51
CA SER A 621 9.99 -45.33 -15.81
C SER A 621 10.47 -44.30 -16.82
N ASP A 622 11.13 -44.82 -17.85
CA ASP A 622 11.72 -44.13 -18.99
C ASP A 622 10.70 -43.42 -19.89
N PRO A 623 11.18 -42.51 -20.78
CA PRO A 623 10.37 -41.53 -21.48
C PRO A 623 9.80 -42.09 -22.78
N ASN A 624 8.69 -41.50 -23.25
CA ASN A 624 8.41 -41.49 -24.67
C ASN A 624 7.94 -40.11 -25.13
N PRO A 625 8.50 -39.58 -26.23
CA PRO A 625 8.12 -38.31 -26.84
C PRO A 625 6.96 -38.52 -27.83
N ASP A 626 6.13 -37.51 -28.07
CA ASP A 626 5.61 -37.13 -29.39
C ASP A 626 4.48 -36.10 -29.31
N GLY A 627 4.49 -35.16 -30.26
CA GLY A 627 3.37 -34.29 -30.65
C GLY A 627 3.32 -32.95 -29.92
N GLY A 628 3.65 -31.79 -30.49
CA GLY A 628 3.57 -31.39 -31.89
C GLY A 628 2.15 -30.88 -32.21
N SER A 629 1.86 -29.63 -31.88
CA SER A 629 0.80 -28.84 -32.54
C SER A 629 1.02 -27.35 -32.35
N THR A 630 1.25 -26.68 -33.47
CA THR A 630 1.34 -25.24 -33.67
C THR A 630 -0.07 -24.66 -33.82
N ASP A 631 -0.43 -23.66 -33.00
CA ASP A 631 -1.59 -22.81 -33.26
C ASP A 631 -1.12 -21.40 -33.63
N ASP A 632 -1.35 -21.07 -34.91
CA ASP A 632 -1.31 -19.73 -35.48
C ASP A 632 -2.46 -18.89 -34.93
N PHE A 633 -2.14 -17.75 -34.32
CA PHE A 633 -3.09 -16.65 -34.12
C PHE A 633 -2.68 -15.47 -35.00
N SER A 634 -3.46 -15.26 -36.06
CA SER A 634 -3.41 -14.04 -36.88
C SER A 634 -4.26 -12.94 -36.22
N LEU A 635 -3.72 -11.73 -36.28
CA LEU A 635 -4.26 -10.47 -35.75
C LEU A 635 -5.50 -9.96 -36.48
#